data_AF-A0A699WHU7-F1
#
_entry.id   AF-A0A699WHU7-F1
#
_cell.length_a   1.000
_cell.length_b   1.000
_cell.length_c   1.000
_cell.angle_alpha   90.00
_cell.angle_beta   90.00
_cell.angle_gamma   90.00
#
_symmetry.space_group_name_H-M   'P 1'
#
loop_
_entity.id
_entity.type
_entity.pdbx_description
1 polymer ?
#
loop_
_entity_poly.entity_id
_entity_poly.type
_entity_poly.pdbx_seq_one_letter_code
_entity_poly.pdbx_strand_id
1 'polypeptide(L)'
;VYIKLLELGMKLWLPIFWRMDFKEEQEIKSLCQSFEKLMKDKFQMSSMGELTFVLGLQVKQKKDRIFIRQDKYVAEILRKFRFSEGKSASTPIDAEKPLLKDSDGEDVDV
;
A
#
# COMPACT_ATOMS: atom_id res chain seq x y z
N VAL A 1 37.76 5.92 23.85
CA VAL A 1 36.60 5.67 24.74
C VAL A 1 35.29 5.65 23.95
N TYR A 2 34.95 6.72 23.21
CA TYR A 2 33.72 6.79 22.40
C TYR A 2 33.48 5.63 21.42
N ILE A 3 34.48 5.21 20.64
CA ILE A 3 34.31 4.10 19.67
C ILE A 3 33.91 2.78 20.35
N LYS A 4 34.54 2.45 21.50
CA LYS A 4 34.19 1.25 22.27
C LYS A 4 32.78 1.32 22.87
N LEU A 5 32.34 2.51 23.28
CA LEU A 5 30.97 2.73 23.75
C LEU A 5 29.95 2.58 22.62
N LEU A 6 30.28 3.06 21.41
CA LEU A 6 29.44 2.90 20.22
C LEU A 6 29.32 1.42 19.81
N GLU A 7 30.43 0.67 19.79
CA GLU A 7 30.41 -0.77 19.48
C GLU A 7 29.63 -1.60 20.52
N LEU A 8 29.80 -1.30 21.81
CA LEU A 8 29.01 -1.96 22.86
C LEU A 8 27.52 -1.62 22.71
N GLY A 9 27.21 -0.35 22.41
CA GLY A 9 25.86 0.10 22.12
C GLY A 9 25.25 -0.69 20.96
N MET A 10 25.96 -0.82 19.84
CA MET A 10 25.47 -1.61 18.69
C MET A 10 25.32 -3.09 19.02
N LYS A 11 26.26 -3.70 19.76
CA LYS A 11 26.18 -5.13 20.16
C LYS A 11 24.97 -5.43 21.07
N LEU A 12 24.56 -4.48 21.89
CA LEU A 12 23.38 -4.60 22.74
C LEU A 12 22.10 -4.20 22.01
N TRP A 13 22.15 -3.18 21.16
CA TRP A 13 20.98 -2.61 20.48
C TRP A 13 20.51 -3.49 19.31
N LEU A 14 21.43 -4.01 18.49
CA LEU A 14 21.08 -4.81 17.30
C LEU A 14 20.22 -6.04 17.65
N PRO A 15 20.53 -6.87 18.66
CA PRO A 15 19.67 -8.01 19.01
C PRO A 15 18.29 -7.61 19.53
N ILE A 16 18.17 -6.45 20.19
CA ILE A 16 16.90 -5.95 20.73
C ILE A 16 16.05 -5.40 19.59
N PHE A 17 16.63 -4.56 18.74
CA PHE A 17 15.98 -4.00 17.56
C PHE A 17 15.50 -5.10 16.62
N TRP A 18 16.39 -6.06 16.29
CA TRP A 18 16.05 -7.19 15.44
C TRP A 18 14.97 -8.09 16.06
N ARG A 19 14.97 -8.27 17.39
CA ARG A 19 13.90 -8.98 18.10
C ARG A 19 12.57 -8.22 18.03
N MET A 20 12.59 -6.89 18.08
CA MET A 20 11.40 -6.05 17.96
C MET A 20 10.83 -6.11 16.54
N ASP A 21 11.65 -5.88 15.50
CA ASP A 21 11.23 -6.00 14.10
C ASP A 21 10.66 -7.39 13.81
N PHE A 22 11.34 -8.45 14.25
CA PHE A 22 10.89 -9.83 14.05
C PHE A 22 9.57 -10.12 14.78
N LYS A 23 9.37 -9.52 15.96
CA LYS A 23 8.12 -9.66 16.71
C LYS A 23 6.96 -8.94 16.02
N GLU A 24 7.19 -7.73 15.53
CA GLU A 24 6.20 -6.94 14.78
C GLU A 24 5.78 -7.66 13.49
N GLU A 25 6.73 -8.22 12.74
CA GLU A 25 6.45 -8.99 11.53
C GLU A 25 5.56 -10.22 11.81
N GLN A 26 5.80 -10.91 12.91
CA GLN A 26 5.00 -12.07 13.32
C GLN A 26 3.60 -11.68 13.81
N GLU A 27 3.46 -10.56 14.49
CA GLU A 27 2.16 -10.03 14.93
C GLU A 27 1.30 -9.65 13.72
N ILE A 28 1.86 -8.93 12.74
CA ILE A 28 1.17 -8.60 11.48
C ILE A 28 0.69 -9.86 10.76
N LYS A 29 1.57 -10.88 10.66
CA LYS A 29 1.23 -12.14 10.00
C LYS A 29 0.08 -12.86 10.70
N SER A 30 0.10 -12.89 12.04
CA SER A 30 -0.96 -13.50 12.85
C SER A 30 -2.30 -12.77 12.70
N LEU A 31 -2.26 -11.44 12.62
CA LEU A 31 -3.44 -10.61 12.40
C LEU A 31 -4.04 -10.86 11.01
N CYS A 32 -3.20 -10.90 9.96
CA CYS A 32 -3.66 -11.22 8.61
C CYS A 32 -4.34 -12.61 8.54
N GLN A 33 -3.78 -13.62 9.20
CA GLN A 33 -4.37 -14.97 9.23
C GLN A 33 -5.71 -15.01 9.96
N SER A 34 -5.82 -14.32 11.09
CA SER A 34 -7.08 -14.25 11.84
C SER A 34 -8.16 -13.51 11.05
N PHE A 35 -7.80 -12.42 10.36
CA PHE A 35 -8.70 -11.70 9.46
C PHE A 35 -9.14 -12.55 8.27
N GLU A 36 -8.21 -13.24 7.61
CA GLU A 36 -8.52 -14.13 6.49
C GLU A 36 -9.51 -15.22 6.91
N LYS A 37 -9.30 -15.82 8.09
CA LYS A 37 -10.23 -16.80 8.66
C LYS A 37 -11.62 -16.19 8.91
N LEU A 38 -11.68 -15.00 9.52
CA LEU A 38 -12.95 -14.30 9.76
C LEU A 38 -13.71 -14.06 8.45
N MET A 39 -13.02 -13.60 7.40
CA MET A 39 -13.62 -13.31 6.10
C MET A 39 -14.11 -14.58 5.39
N LYS A 40 -13.35 -15.68 5.49
CA LYS A 40 -13.76 -17.02 5.02
C LYS A 40 -15.03 -17.49 5.72
N ASP A 41 -15.04 -17.45 7.04
CA ASP A 41 -16.12 -18.02 7.86
C ASP A 41 -17.42 -17.20 7.71
N LYS A 42 -17.33 -15.87 7.68
CA LYS A 42 -18.49 -14.97 7.65
C LYS A 42 -19.04 -14.73 6.24
N PHE A 43 -18.17 -14.65 5.23
CA PHE A 43 -18.55 -14.24 3.88
C PHE A 43 -18.31 -15.31 2.81
N GLN A 44 -17.86 -16.52 3.19
CA GLN A 44 -17.48 -17.59 2.26
C GLN A 44 -16.42 -17.13 1.24
N MET A 45 -15.60 -16.14 1.62
CA MET A 45 -14.57 -15.58 0.74
C MET A 45 -13.34 -16.47 0.72
N SER A 46 -13.01 -17.08 -0.41
CA SER A 46 -11.71 -17.73 -0.60
C SER A 46 -10.58 -16.72 -0.54
N SER A 47 -9.40 -17.11 -0.03
CA SER A 47 -8.21 -16.29 -0.19
C SER A 47 -7.86 -16.18 -1.68
N MET A 48 -8.09 -14.99 -2.25
CA MET A 48 -7.53 -14.66 -3.55
C MET A 48 -6.04 -14.45 -3.33
N GLY A 49 -5.19 -15.20 -4.03
CA GLY A 49 -3.73 -15.11 -3.94
C GLY A 49 -3.19 -13.75 -4.38
N GLU A 50 -2.23 -13.71 -5.30
CA GLU A 50 -1.82 -12.42 -5.85
C GLU A 50 -2.99 -11.74 -6.56
N LEU A 51 -3.46 -10.65 -5.96
CA LEU A 51 -4.44 -9.72 -6.50
C LEU A 51 -3.94 -9.19 -7.85
N THR A 52 -4.57 -9.65 -8.92
CA THR A 52 -4.26 -9.26 -10.31
C THR A 52 -5.24 -8.24 -10.87
N PHE A 53 -6.46 -8.17 -10.34
CA PHE A 53 -7.48 -7.19 -10.72
C PHE A 53 -8.35 -6.78 -9.51
N VAL A 54 -8.60 -5.49 -9.35
CA VAL A 54 -9.48 -4.90 -8.31
C VAL A 54 -10.34 -3.84 -8.96
N LEU A 55 -11.67 -3.96 -8.88
CA LEU A 55 -12.61 -2.97 -9.44
C LEU A 55 -12.34 -2.62 -10.93
N GLY A 56 -11.81 -3.58 -11.70
CA GLY A 56 -11.43 -3.38 -13.11
C GLY A 56 -10.03 -2.79 -13.32
N LEU A 57 -9.34 -2.38 -12.25
CA LEU A 57 -7.95 -1.93 -12.26
C LEU A 57 -7.03 -3.14 -12.20
N GLN A 58 -6.00 -3.15 -13.05
CA GLN A 58 -5.05 -4.25 -13.06
C GLN A 58 -3.94 -3.99 -12.03
N VAL A 59 -3.73 -4.96 -11.16
CA VAL A 59 -2.73 -4.90 -10.10
C VAL A 59 -1.57 -5.84 -10.45
N LYS A 60 -0.34 -5.33 -10.34
CA LYS A 60 0.91 -6.06 -10.53
C LYS A 60 1.71 -5.97 -9.26
N GLN A 61 1.70 -7.05 -8.49
CA GLN A 61 2.49 -7.15 -7.27
C GLN A 61 3.91 -7.57 -7.62
N LYS A 62 4.89 -6.85 -7.07
CA LYS A 62 6.28 -7.26 -6.98
C LYS A 62 6.63 -7.35 -5.49
N LYS A 63 7.71 -8.06 -5.19
CA LYS A 63 8.14 -8.37 -3.82
C LYS A 63 8.14 -7.16 -2.86
N ASP A 64 8.48 -5.98 -3.37
CA ASP A 64 8.60 -4.75 -2.55
C ASP A 64 7.57 -3.67 -2.91
N ARG A 65 6.77 -3.85 -3.97
CA ARG A 65 5.91 -2.79 -4.51
C ARG A 65 4.67 -3.33 -5.21
N ILE A 66 3.56 -2.61 -5.07
CA ILE A 66 2.33 -2.87 -5.82
C ILE A 66 2.19 -1.82 -6.91
N PHE A 67 2.05 -2.26 -8.16
CA PHE A 67 1.81 -1.40 -9.31
C PHE A 67 0.35 -1.52 -9.74
N ILE A 68 -0.36 -0.40 -9.78
CA ILE A 68 -1.73 -0.35 -10.29
C ILE A 68 -1.69 0.23 -11.70
N ARG A 69 -2.06 -0.56 -12.70
CA ARG A 69 -2.27 -0.10 -14.07
C ARG A 69 -3.71 0.39 -14.21
N GLN A 70 -3.84 1.67 -14.52
CA GLN A 70 -5.11 2.38 -14.66
C GLN A 70 -5.48 2.69 -16.12
N ASP A 71 -4.64 2.32 -17.08
CA ASP A 71 -4.83 2.54 -18.52
C ASP A 71 -6.22 2.14 -19.00
N LYS A 72 -6.67 0.95 -18.60
CA LYS A 72 -8.00 0.44 -18.95
C LYS A 72 -9.13 1.25 -18.30
N TYR A 73 -8.98 1.65 -17.04
CA TYR A 73 -9.98 2.42 -16.30
C TYR A 73 -10.12 3.84 -16.82
N VAL A 74 -9.00 4.51 -17.12
CA VAL A 74 -8.99 5.83 -17.74
C VAL A 74 -9.68 5.78 -19.11
N ALA A 75 -9.36 4.78 -19.94
CA ALA A 75 -10.03 4.59 -21.23
C ALA A 75 -11.55 4.37 -21.07
N GLU A 76 -11.97 3.60 -20.06
CA GLU A 76 -13.37 3.33 -19.80
C GLU A 76 -14.13 4.58 -19.31
N ILE A 77 -13.54 5.39 -18.44
CA ILE A 77 -14.08 6.70 -18.02
C ILE A 77 -14.22 7.62 -19.22
N LEU A 78 -13.16 7.79 -20.02
CA LEU A 78 -13.18 8.68 -21.18
C LEU A 78 -14.29 8.27 -22.15
N ARG A 79 -14.46 6.96 -22.38
CA ARG A 79 -15.57 6.44 -23.19
C ARG A 79 -16.93 6.70 -22.56
N LYS A 80 -17.09 6.49 -21.25
CA LYS A 80 -18.36 6.69 -20.53
C LYS A 80 -18.85 8.14 -20.63
N PHE A 81 -17.94 9.11 -20.59
CA PHE A 81 -18.25 10.53 -20.71
C PHE A 81 -18.12 11.06 -22.15
N ARG A 82 -17.97 10.18 -23.15
CA ARG A 82 -17.80 10.53 -24.58
C ARG A 82 -16.63 11.48 -24.85
N PHE A 83 -15.60 11.43 -24.00
CA PHE A 83 -14.35 12.19 -24.14
C PHE A 83 -13.29 11.44 -24.98
N SER A 84 -13.62 10.31 -25.59
CA SER A 84 -12.72 9.56 -26.48
C SER A 84 -12.26 10.36 -27.71
N GLU A 85 -13.03 11.37 -28.10
CA GLU A 85 -12.76 12.26 -29.25
C GLU A 85 -12.41 13.70 -28.83
N GLY A 86 -12.31 13.96 -27.52
CA GLY A 86 -11.99 15.28 -26.99
C GLY A 86 -10.57 15.71 -27.34
N LYS A 87 -10.40 16.94 -27.83
CA LYS A 87 -9.07 17.52 -28.11
C LYS A 87 -8.23 17.53 -26.83
N SER A 88 -7.00 17.05 -26.91
CA SER A 88 -6.04 17.13 -25.80
C SER A 88 -5.83 18.59 -25.40
N ALA A 89 -6.05 18.91 -24.12
CA ALA A 89 -5.69 20.21 -23.59
C ALA A 89 -4.16 20.28 -23.50
N SER A 90 -3.55 21.30 -24.10
CA SER A 90 -2.11 21.52 -24.07
C SER A 90 -1.59 22.07 -22.74
N THR A 91 -2.48 22.30 -21.78
CA THR A 91 -2.13 22.78 -20.45
C THR A 91 -1.44 21.65 -19.69
N PRO A 92 -0.15 21.78 -19.34
CA PRO A 92 0.53 20.80 -18.51
C PRO A 92 -0.20 20.71 -17.17
N ILE A 93 -0.54 19.50 -16.74
CA ILE A 93 -0.90 19.29 -15.34
C ILE A 93 0.38 19.48 -14.54
N ASP A 94 0.33 20.28 -13.48
CA ASP A 94 1.48 20.50 -12.61
C ASP A 94 1.84 19.16 -11.96
N ALA A 95 2.98 18.59 -12.33
CA ALA A 95 3.32 17.19 -12.05
C ALA A 95 3.73 16.95 -10.58
N GLU A 96 3.86 18.01 -9.78
CA GLU A 96 4.43 17.94 -8.45
C GLU A 96 3.61 18.74 -7.44
N LYS A 97 2.43 18.23 -7.09
CA LYS A 97 1.95 18.40 -5.72
C LYS A 97 1.85 17.03 -5.09
N PRO A 98 2.86 16.59 -4.31
CA PRO A 98 2.68 15.47 -3.40
C PRO A 98 1.39 15.73 -2.62
N LEU A 99 0.55 14.71 -2.47
CA LEU A 99 -0.58 14.78 -1.55
C LEU A 99 0.01 15.02 -0.17
N LEU A 100 0.10 16.29 0.24
CA LEU A 100 0.45 16.65 1.60
C LEU A 100 -0.65 16.05 2.47
N LYS A 101 -0.25 15.36 3.53
CA LYS A 101 -1.20 15.04 4.60
C LYS A 101 -1.72 16.38 5.10
N ASP A 102 -3.02 16.62 4.99
CA ASP A 102 -3.64 17.75 5.68
C ASP A 102 -3.39 17.51 7.17
N SER A 103 -2.62 18.40 7.80
CA SER A 103 -2.37 18.36 9.25
C SER A 103 -3.65 18.61 10.05
N ASP A 104 -4.68 19.14 9.38
CA ASP A 104 -5.92 19.65 9.98
C ASP A 104 -7.15 18.81 9.56
N GLY A 105 -6.94 17.65 8.96
CA GLY A 105 -8.04 16.74 8.60
C GLY A 105 -8.63 16.10 9.86
N GLU A 106 -9.85 16.50 10.24
CA GLU A 106 -10.62 15.77 11.26
C GLU A 106 -10.79 14.31 10.85
N ASP A 107 -10.58 13.42 11.81
CA ASP A 107 -10.75 11.99 11.64
C ASP A 107 -12.22 11.72 11.28
N VAL A 108 -12.46 11.19 10.08
CA VAL A 108 -13.78 10.74 9.67
C VAL A 108 -14.05 9.40 10.35
N ASP A 109 -14.52 9.48 11.59
CA ASP A 109 -14.99 8.34 12.38
C ASP A 109 -16.14 7.64 11.64
N VAL A 110 -16.06 6.31 11.50
CA VAL A 110 -17.13 5.46 10.96
C VAL A 110 -17.69 4.60 12.08
#